data_AF-A0A850MJW6-F1
#
_entry.id   AF-A0A850MJW6-F1
#
_cell.length_a   1.000
_cell.length_b   1.000
_cell.length_c   1.000
_cell.angle_alpha   90.00
_cell.angle_beta   90.00
_cell.angle_gamma   90.00
#
_symmetry.space_group_name_H-M   'P 1'
#
loop_
_entity.id
_entity.type
_entity.pdbx_description
1 polymer ?
#
loop_
_entity_poly.entity_id
_entity_poly.type
_entity_poly.pdbx_seq_one_letter_code
_entity_poly.pdbx_strand_id
1 'polypeptide(L)'
;MSSVTLEIAALKRQVKEVIGKVKALKIQLENREITLEQFKSKKEILENQLRAILEKISEYKEMGGVETKRDALIAEEANRLMYEFQTEFSTDYVSQPKVFISASLDDHFIFEIDFTNYPEKPKLTTPEMLQRLFTVAFDTKVSALNKWSPQNPPHITDVFYDVEHVLLSIFKSDMFEEPNLNQELIRKILQRRKFLESAEYELELRNTQNAIDLYQKIIELSYDLEDFESANKYSKILSELKRRIRPGIN
;
A
#
# COMPACT_ATOMS: atom_id res chain seq x y z
N MET A 1 22.63 -7.86 -32.11
CA MET A 1 22.46 -7.69 -30.64
C MET A 1 23.83 -7.71 -30.01
N SER A 2 24.17 -6.74 -29.16
CA SER A 2 25.49 -6.70 -28.51
C SER A 2 25.62 -7.83 -27.48
N SER A 3 26.83 -8.34 -27.26
CA SER A 3 27.10 -9.39 -26.25
C SER A 3 26.49 -9.05 -24.87
N VAL A 4 26.56 -7.77 -24.48
CA VAL A 4 25.99 -7.22 -23.24
C VAL A 4 24.47 -7.40 -23.15
N THR A 5 23.73 -7.22 -24.26
CA THR A 5 22.26 -7.40 -24.24
C THR A 5 21.84 -8.84 -24.00
N LEU A 6 22.62 -9.83 -24.46
CA LEU A 6 22.36 -11.25 -24.21
C LEU A 6 22.64 -11.61 -22.74
N GLU A 7 23.73 -11.07 -22.16
CA GLU A 7 24.07 -11.26 -20.74
C GLU A 7 23.01 -10.65 -19.81
N ILE A 8 22.55 -9.43 -20.09
CA ILE A 8 21.45 -8.81 -19.32
C ILE A 8 20.17 -9.64 -19.41
N ALA A 9 19.83 -10.17 -20.59
CA ALA A 9 18.66 -11.02 -20.75
C ALA A 9 18.78 -12.32 -19.95
N ALA A 10 19.98 -12.91 -19.88
CA ALA A 10 20.26 -14.09 -19.06
C ALA A 10 20.13 -13.77 -17.56
N LEU A 11 20.69 -12.65 -17.10
CA LEU A 11 20.57 -12.21 -15.70
C LEU A 11 19.12 -11.91 -15.31
N LYS A 12 18.33 -11.28 -16.20
CA LYS A 12 16.88 -11.07 -15.98
C LYS A 12 16.11 -12.39 -15.81
N ARG A 13 16.49 -13.45 -16.55
CA ARG A 13 15.91 -14.79 -16.33
C ARG A 13 16.27 -15.36 -14.95
N GLN A 14 17.51 -15.18 -14.50
CA GLN A 14 17.93 -15.61 -13.17
C GLN A 14 17.19 -14.87 -12.06
N VAL A 15 16.95 -13.56 -12.21
CA VAL A 15 16.09 -12.78 -11.28
C VAL A 15 14.71 -13.43 -11.18
N LYS A 16 14.08 -13.74 -12.33
CA LYS A 16 12.75 -14.38 -12.35
C LYS A 16 12.77 -15.74 -11.65
N GLU A 17 13.82 -16.52 -11.82
CA GLU A 17 14.00 -17.81 -11.16
C GLU A 17 14.12 -17.66 -9.63
N VAL A 18 14.95 -16.72 -9.15
CA VAL A 18 15.13 -16.46 -7.71
C VAL A 18 13.82 -16.01 -7.07
N ILE A 19 13.09 -15.09 -7.71
CA ILE A 19 11.75 -14.66 -7.25
C ILE A 19 10.78 -15.85 -7.20
N GLY A 20 10.81 -16.72 -8.21
CA GLY A 20 10.02 -17.96 -8.22
C GLY A 20 10.34 -18.87 -7.03
N LYS A 21 11.63 -19.05 -6.71
CA LYS A 21 12.07 -19.83 -5.54
C LYS A 21 11.61 -19.21 -4.21
N VAL A 22 11.65 -17.88 -4.06
CA VAL A 22 11.15 -17.20 -2.86
C VAL A 22 9.64 -17.42 -2.70
N LYS A 23 8.86 -17.30 -3.79
CA LYS A 23 7.42 -17.59 -3.77
C LYS A 23 7.14 -19.04 -3.39
N ALA A 24 7.90 -20.00 -3.95
CA ALA A 24 7.78 -21.40 -3.59
C ALA A 24 8.09 -21.66 -2.11
N LEU A 25 9.12 -21.02 -1.55
CA LEU A 25 9.43 -21.12 -0.12
C LEU A 25 8.28 -20.59 0.76
N LYS A 26 7.61 -19.52 0.32
CA LYS A 26 6.46 -18.98 1.05
C LYS A 26 5.31 -19.99 1.08
N ILE A 27 5.01 -20.63 -0.05
CA ILE A 27 4.01 -21.71 -0.13
C ILE A 27 4.39 -22.88 0.77
N GLN A 28 5.66 -23.30 0.77
CA GLN A 28 6.14 -24.37 1.67
C GLN A 28 5.95 -24.01 3.14
N LEU A 29 6.18 -22.75 3.52
CA LEU A 29 5.94 -22.27 4.89
C LEU A 29 4.45 -22.30 5.25
N GLU A 30 3.58 -21.85 4.34
CA GLU A 30 2.11 -21.85 4.50
C GLU A 30 1.57 -23.29 4.65
N ASN A 31 2.09 -24.22 3.86
CA ASN A 31 1.78 -25.65 3.92
C ASN A 31 2.44 -26.38 5.10
N ARG A 32 3.27 -25.69 5.91
CA ARG A 32 4.03 -26.25 7.04
C ARG A 32 5.04 -27.33 6.65
N GLU A 33 5.52 -27.30 5.39
CA GLU A 33 6.57 -28.19 4.89
C GLU A 33 7.97 -27.77 5.38
N ILE A 34 8.14 -26.50 5.74
CA ILE A 34 9.36 -25.95 6.34
C ILE A 34 9.04 -25.13 7.59
N THR A 35 10.01 -25.03 8.50
CA THR A 35 9.90 -24.16 9.68
C THR A 35 10.16 -22.70 9.31
N LEU A 36 9.76 -21.78 10.21
CA LEU A 36 10.04 -20.35 10.05
C LEU A 36 11.54 -20.05 10.00
N GLU A 37 12.36 -20.73 10.79
CA GLU A 37 13.82 -20.58 10.75
C GLU A 37 14.42 -21.03 9.43
N GLN A 38 13.96 -22.19 8.92
CA GLN A 38 14.38 -22.68 7.60
C GLN A 38 13.96 -21.73 6.48
N PHE A 39 12.75 -21.15 6.57
CA PHE A 39 12.31 -20.13 5.63
C PHE A 39 13.21 -18.90 5.67
N LYS A 40 13.49 -18.34 6.86
CA LYS A 40 14.34 -17.15 7.03
C LYS A 40 15.74 -17.37 6.45
N SER A 41 16.39 -18.48 6.81
CA SER A 41 17.73 -18.80 6.32
C SER A 41 17.77 -18.98 4.79
N LYS A 42 16.81 -19.72 4.22
CA LYS A 42 16.74 -19.91 2.75
C LYS A 42 16.38 -18.61 2.02
N LYS A 43 15.51 -17.79 2.59
CA LYS A 43 15.14 -16.47 2.06
C LYS A 43 16.37 -15.56 2.01
N GLU A 44 17.15 -15.49 3.07
CA GLU A 44 18.37 -14.69 3.14
C GLU A 44 19.38 -15.08 2.06
N ILE A 45 19.56 -16.39 1.82
CA ILE A 45 20.44 -16.87 0.74
C ILE A 45 19.94 -16.40 -0.63
N LEU A 46 18.63 -16.50 -0.90
CA LEU A 46 18.04 -16.06 -2.16
C LEU A 46 18.08 -14.53 -2.32
N GLU A 47 17.93 -13.77 -1.24
CA GLU A 47 18.08 -12.32 -1.24
C GLU A 47 19.51 -11.90 -1.55
N ASN A 48 20.50 -12.57 -0.97
CA ASN A 48 21.91 -12.32 -1.27
C ASN A 48 22.25 -12.69 -2.74
N GLN A 49 21.69 -13.77 -3.25
CA GLN A 49 21.81 -14.13 -4.68
C GLN A 49 21.17 -13.09 -5.59
N LEU A 50 19.97 -12.62 -5.24
CA LEU A 50 19.27 -11.57 -5.98
C LEU A 50 20.10 -10.29 -6.03
N ARG A 51 20.66 -9.89 -4.88
CA ARG A 51 21.53 -8.70 -4.79
C ARG A 51 22.74 -8.81 -5.72
N ALA A 52 23.43 -9.95 -5.72
CA ALA A 52 24.58 -10.17 -6.60
C ALA A 52 24.21 -10.16 -8.10
N ILE A 53 23.03 -10.68 -8.47
CA ILE A 53 22.54 -10.63 -9.85
C ILE A 53 22.21 -9.19 -10.26
N LEU A 54 21.57 -8.43 -9.38
CA LEU A 54 21.22 -7.03 -9.63
C LEU A 54 22.46 -6.14 -9.77
N GLU A 55 23.48 -6.38 -8.95
CA GLU A 55 24.78 -5.70 -9.05
C GLU A 55 25.43 -5.94 -10.41
N LYS A 56 25.50 -7.20 -10.86
CA LYS A 56 25.99 -7.54 -12.22
C LYS A 56 25.16 -6.89 -13.32
N ILE A 57 23.83 -6.88 -13.19
CA ILE A 57 22.97 -6.18 -14.15
C ILE A 57 23.34 -4.69 -14.18
N SER A 58 23.63 -4.07 -13.03
CA SER A 58 24.07 -2.68 -12.95
C SER A 58 25.40 -2.47 -13.65
N GLU A 59 26.40 -3.31 -13.41
CA GLU A 59 27.71 -3.26 -14.08
C GLU A 59 27.57 -3.37 -15.61
N TYR A 60 26.83 -4.37 -16.10
CA TYR A 60 26.56 -4.53 -17.54
C TYR A 60 25.74 -3.38 -18.11
N LYS A 61 24.87 -2.78 -17.30
CA LYS A 61 24.12 -1.59 -17.68
C LYS A 61 25.03 -0.39 -17.80
N GLU A 62 25.97 -0.15 -16.90
CA GLU A 62 26.94 0.95 -17.02
C GLU A 62 27.83 0.82 -18.26
N MET A 63 28.08 -0.41 -18.71
CA MET A 63 28.78 -0.70 -19.96
C MET A 63 27.90 -0.54 -21.23
N GLY A 64 26.57 -0.51 -21.09
CA GLY A 64 25.62 -0.23 -22.15
C GLY A 64 25.21 1.25 -22.20
N GLY A 65 24.81 1.77 -23.37
CA GLY A 65 24.46 3.19 -23.53
C GLY A 65 23.18 3.62 -22.78
N VAL A 66 22.90 4.94 -22.78
CA VAL A 66 21.82 5.72 -22.11
C VAL A 66 20.60 4.97 -21.55
N GLU A 67 20.01 4.04 -22.30
CA GLU A 67 18.82 3.26 -21.91
C GLU A 67 19.05 2.39 -20.65
N THR A 68 20.28 1.92 -20.45
CA THR A 68 20.67 1.11 -19.30
C THR A 68 20.82 1.91 -18.00
N LYS A 69 21.25 3.18 -18.08
CA LYS A 69 21.37 4.07 -16.92
C LYS A 69 20.01 4.39 -16.32
N ARG A 70 19.03 4.67 -17.18
CA ARG A 70 17.64 4.88 -16.74
C ARG A 70 17.10 3.64 -16.01
N ASP A 71 17.28 2.48 -16.61
CA ASP A 71 16.82 1.22 -16.00
C ASP A 71 17.56 0.90 -14.69
N ALA A 72 18.77 1.43 -14.46
CA ALA A 72 19.48 1.30 -13.19
C ALA A 72 18.85 2.21 -12.13
N LEU A 73 18.59 3.48 -12.46
CA LEU A 73 17.92 4.43 -11.57
C LEU A 73 16.52 3.95 -11.16
N ILE A 74 15.72 3.45 -12.12
CA ILE A 74 14.41 2.87 -11.84
C ILE A 74 14.51 1.69 -10.87
N ALA A 75 15.50 0.81 -11.07
CA ALA A 75 15.70 -0.34 -10.19
C ALA A 75 16.13 0.07 -8.78
N GLU A 76 16.96 1.12 -8.67
CA GLU A 76 17.37 1.69 -7.38
C GLU A 76 16.17 2.27 -6.62
N GLU A 77 15.35 3.09 -7.27
CA GLU A 77 14.14 3.67 -6.66
C GLU A 77 13.12 2.59 -6.26
N ALA A 78 12.92 1.58 -7.10
CA ALA A 78 12.06 0.44 -6.76
C ALA A 78 12.57 -0.32 -5.53
N ASN A 79 13.89 -0.52 -5.42
CA ASN A 79 14.50 -1.19 -4.28
C ASN A 79 14.38 -0.36 -2.99
N ARG A 80 14.55 0.96 -3.05
CA ARG A 80 14.31 1.87 -1.91
C ARG A 80 12.86 1.78 -1.45
N LEU A 81 11.92 1.86 -2.38
CA LEU A 81 10.49 1.77 -2.09
C LEU A 81 10.10 0.43 -1.45
N MET A 82 10.69 -0.69 -1.90
CA MET A 82 10.52 -2.01 -1.29
C MET A 82 11.03 -2.10 0.15
N TYR A 83 12.09 -1.36 0.47
CA TYR A 83 12.69 -1.38 1.80
C TYR A 83 11.85 -0.60 2.81
N GLU A 84 11.25 0.51 2.38
CA GLU A 84 10.57 1.46 3.27
C GLU A 84 9.07 1.21 3.37
N PHE A 85 8.45 0.69 2.30
CA PHE A 85 7.00 0.54 2.23
C PHE A 85 6.58 -0.88 1.84
N GLN A 86 5.37 -1.26 2.28
CA GLN A 86 4.71 -2.44 1.73
C GLN A 86 4.32 -2.17 0.28
N THR A 87 4.83 -3.01 -0.62
CA THR A 87 4.70 -2.81 -2.07
C THR A 87 4.31 -4.09 -2.80
N GLU A 88 3.59 -3.93 -3.90
CA GLU A 88 3.30 -4.99 -4.86
C GLU A 88 3.70 -4.53 -6.25
N PHE A 89 4.63 -5.25 -6.88
CA PHE A 89 5.09 -4.97 -8.24
C PHE A 89 4.40 -5.90 -9.23
N SER A 90 4.01 -5.35 -10.38
CA SER A 90 3.61 -6.16 -11.52
C SER A 90 4.79 -6.99 -12.03
N THR A 91 4.52 -8.14 -12.66
CA THR A 91 5.58 -8.97 -13.26
C THR A 91 6.29 -8.29 -14.42
N ASP A 92 5.64 -7.29 -15.02
CA ASP A 92 6.03 -6.73 -16.30
C ASP A 92 6.74 -5.38 -16.13
N TYR A 93 6.42 -4.63 -15.06
CA TYR A 93 6.95 -3.29 -14.82
C TYR A 93 7.26 -3.06 -13.34
N VAL A 94 8.57 -2.97 -13.02
CA VAL A 94 9.04 -2.57 -11.68
C VAL A 94 8.86 -1.06 -11.41
N SER A 95 8.62 -0.28 -12.45
CA SER A 95 8.37 1.17 -12.39
C SER A 95 6.92 1.54 -12.08
N GLN A 96 6.05 0.54 -11.92
CA GLN A 96 4.61 0.73 -11.66
C GLN A 96 4.12 -0.06 -10.43
N PRO A 97 4.72 0.13 -9.23
CA PRO A 97 4.26 -0.53 -8.03
C PRO A 97 2.94 0.02 -7.51
N LYS A 98 2.21 -0.87 -6.83
CA LYS A 98 1.22 -0.53 -5.82
C LYS A 98 1.91 -0.35 -4.48
N VAL A 99 1.58 0.71 -3.76
CA VAL A 99 2.11 1.03 -2.43
C VAL A 99 0.96 1.06 -1.44
N PHE A 100 1.10 0.27 -0.37
CA PHE A 100 0.08 0.12 0.66
C PHE A 100 0.45 1.01 1.85
N ILE A 101 -0.41 1.99 2.15
CA ILE A 101 -0.21 2.94 3.25
C ILE A 101 -1.38 2.83 4.22
N SER A 102 -1.08 2.75 5.51
CA SER A 102 -2.09 2.69 6.57
C SER A 102 -2.05 3.97 7.40
N ALA A 103 -3.11 4.76 7.35
CA ALA A 103 -3.22 5.97 8.16
C ALA A 103 -3.68 5.67 9.60
N SER A 104 -4.46 4.59 9.75
CA SER A 104 -4.95 4.06 11.02
C SER A 104 -5.02 2.52 10.96
N LEU A 105 -5.58 1.88 11.99
CA LEU A 105 -5.83 0.43 11.99
C LEU A 105 -6.94 0.01 11.01
N ASP A 106 -7.81 0.93 10.61
CA ASP A 106 -8.95 0.68 9.73
C ASP A 106 -8.83 1.40 8.38
N ASP A 107 -8.02 2.45 8.31
CA ASP A 107 -7.87 3.31 7.13
C ASP A 107 -6.62 2.90 6.33
N HIS A 108 -6.83 2.01 5.37
CA HIS A 108 -5.78 1.51 4.46
C HIS A 108 -6.00 2.02 3.04
N PHE A 109 -4.93 2.45 2.39
CA PHE A 109 -4.94 3.05 1.07
C PHE A 109 -3.94 2.35 0.16
N ILE A 110 -4.34 2.15 -1.10
CA ILE A 110 -3.48 1.58 -2.14
C ILE A 110 -3.24 2.65 -3.19
N PHE A 111 -2.02 3.16 -3.24
CA PHE A 111 -1.59 4.08 -4.27
C PHE A 111 -0.90 3.33 -5.40
N GLU A 112 -1.06 3.78 -6.63
CA GLU A 112 -0.23 3.35 -7.75
C GLU A 112 0.66 4.51 -8.17
N ILE A 113 1.93 4.22 -8.48
CA ILE A 113 2.85 5.24 -9.00
C ILE A 113 3.51 4.73 -10.27
N ASP A 114 3.52 5.55 -11.32
CA ASP A 114 4.26 5.28 -12.55
C ASP A 114 5.46 6.20 -12.66
N PHE A 115 6.65 5.63 -12.48
CA PHE A 115 7.93 6.30 -12.65
C PHE A 115 8.77 5.70 -13.79
N THR A 116 8.11 5.16 -14.83
CA THR A 116 8.77 4.55 -16.00
C THR A 116 9.69 5.52 -16.74
N ASN A 117 9.42 6.82 -16.63
CA ASN A 117 10.19 7.88 -17.26
C ASN A 117 11.18 8.57 -16.32
N TYR A 118 11.47 8.00 -15.14
CA TYR A 118 12.43 8.58 -14.19
C TYR A 118 13.75 8.96 -14.89
N PRO A 119 14.29 10.18 -14.68
CA PRO A 119 14.00 11.14 -13.61
C PRO A 119 12.84 12.12 -13.89
N GLU A 120 12.05 11.94 -14.93
CA GLU A 120 10.84 12.75 -15.14
C GLU A 120 9.81 12.55 -14.02
N LYS A 121 8.96 13.55 -13.80
CA LYS A 121 7.96 13.56 -12.73
C LYS A 121 7.08 12.31 -12.82
N PRO A 122 6.96 11.51 -11.75
CA PRO A 122 6.13 10.32 -11.76
C PRO A 122 4.65 10.68 -11.71
N LYS A 123 3.80 9.77 -12.18
CA LYS A 123 2.35 9.90 -12.10
C LYS A 123 1.85 9.12 -10.90
N LEU A 124 1.28 9.82 -9.92
CA LEU A 124 0.60 9.22 -8.77
C LEU A 124 -0.89 9.04 -9.07
N THR A 125 -1.38 7.81 -8.93
CA THR A 125 -2.80 7.49 -8.96
C THR A 125 -3.32 7.40 -7.53
N THR A 126 -4.21 8.32 -7.18
CA THR A 126 -4.79 8.42 -5.83
C THR A 126 -6.09 7.61 -5.71
N PRO A 127 -6.30 6.86 -4.61
CA PRO A 127 -7.58 6.23 -4.30
C PRO A 127 -8.77 7.18 -4.40
N GLU A 128 -9.89 6.70 -4.95
CA GLU A 128 -11.10 7.50 -5.16
C GLU A 128 -11.62 8.16 -3.86
N MET A 129 -11.59 7.43 -2.74
CA MET A 129 -11.98 7.97 -1.43
C MET A 129 -11.17 9.22 -1.07
N LEU A 130 -9.84 9.19 -1.25
CA LEU A 130 -9.00 10.34 -0.98
C LEU A 130 -9.27 11.48 -1.96
N GLN A 131 -9.55 11.20 -3.24
CA GLN A 131 -9.94 12.26 -4.18
C GLN A 131 -11.21 12.99 -3.73
N ARG A 132 -12.18 12.28 -3.15
CA ARG A 132 -13.42 12.88 -2.62
C ARG A 132 -13.21 13.68 -1.33
N LEU A 133 -12.16 13.36 -0.56
CA LEU A 133 -11.83 14.08 0.68
C LEU A 133 -11.30 15.49 0.44
N PHE A 134 -10.73 15.75 -0.73
CA PHE A 134 -10.17 17.04 -1.07
C PHE A 134 -10.99 17.76 -2.13
N THR A 135 -11.12 19.07 -2.00
CA THR A 135 -11.74 19.93 -3.02
C THR A 135 -10.78 20.28 -4.17
N VAL A 136 -9.54 19.81 -4.07
CA VAL A 136 -8.48 19.94 -5.08
C VAL A 136 -7.85 18.57 -5.33
N ALA A 137 -7.15 18.41 -6.45
CA ALA A 137 -6.46 17.15 -6.74
C ALA A 137 -5.43 16.81 -5.65
N PHE A 138 -5.44 15.56 -5.19
CA PHE A 138 -4.63 15.12 -4.04
C PHE A 138 -3.12 15.26 -4.28
N ASP A 139 -2.67 15.04 -5.51
CA ASP A 139 -1.26 15.19 -5.90
C ASP A 139 -0.71 16.59 -5.63
N THR A 140 -1.56 17.62 -5.62
CA THR A 140 -1.18 18.99 -5.23
C THR A 140 -0.84 19.14 -3.75
N LYS A 141 -1.16 18.14 -2.91
CA LYS A 141 -0.80 18.09 -1.50
C LYS A 141 0.57 17.43 -1.26
N VAL A 142 1.10 16.73 -2.26
CA VAL A 142 2.35 15.99 -2.16
C VAL A 142 3.50 16.90 -2.59
N SER A 143 4.24 17.42 -1.62
CA SER A 143 5.22 18.49 -1.84
C SER A 143 6.38 18.06 -2.78
N ALA A 144 6.82 16.82 -2.70
CA ALA A 144 7.83 16.21 -3.56
C ALA A 144 7.40 16.20 -5.04
N LEU A 145 6.11 15.95 -5.32
CA LEU A 145 5.57 16.02 -6.69
C LEU A 145 5.48 17.47 -7.20
N ASN A 146 5.20 18.42 -6.32
CA ASN A 146 5.08 19.84 -6.70
C ASN A 146 6.45 20.49 -6.95
N LYS A 147 7.49 20.04 -6.26
CA LYS A 147 8.86 20.56 -6.35
C LYS A 147 9.75 19.72 -7.27
N TRP A 148 9.16 18.81 -8.03
CA TRP A 148 9.90 17.86 -8.86
C TRP A 148 10.75 18.57 -9.92
N SER A 149 12.02 18.16 -10.03
CA SER A 149 12.96 18.64 -11.04
C SER A 149 13.74 17.45 -11.62
N PRO A 150 13.71 17.19 -12.94
CA PRO A 150 14.45 16.06 -13.52
C PRO A 150 15.98 16.16 -13.36
N GLN A 151 16.52 17.36 -13.10
CA GLN A 151 17.96 17.56 -12.88
C GLN A 151 18.40 17.15 -11.46
N ASN A 152 17.48 17.21 -10.49
CA ASN A 152 17.69 16.79 -9.12
C ASN A 152 16.37 16.24 -8.57
N PRO A 153 15.93 15.07 -9.06
CA PRO A 153 14.65 14.52 -8.68
C PRO A 153 14.69 14.11 -7.20
N PRO A 154 13.61 14.35 -6.44
CA PRO A 154 13.47 13.68 -5.14
C PRO A 154 13.31 12.17 -5.36
N HIS A 155 13.56 11.39 -4.31
CA HIS A 155 13.35 9.95 -4.37
C HIS A 155 11.85 9.63 -4.46
N ILE A 156 11.51 8.48 -5.02
CA ILE A 156 10.13 8.00 -5.06
C ILE A 156 9.58 7.76 -3.65
N THR A 157 10.44 7.42 -2.69
CA THR A 157 10.08 7.30 -1.27
C THR A 157 9.68 8.64 -0.65
N ASP A 158 10.31 9.75 -1.04
CA ASP A 158 9.96 11.10 -0.56
C ASP A 158 8.50 11.47 -0.91
N VAL A 159 8.03 11.02 -2.08
CA VAL A 159 6.62 11.17 -2.49
C VAL A 159 5.69 10.49 -1.48
N PHE A 160 6.04 9.29 -1.02
CA PHE A 160 5.18 8.54 -0.10
C PHE A 160 5.31 8.97 1.35
N TYR A 161 6.45 9.49 1.78
CA TYR A 161 6.55 10.16 3.08
C TYR A 161 5.65 11.40 3.15
N ASP A 162 5.59 12.19 2.07
CA ASP A 162 4.66 13.31 1.99
C ASP A 162 3.20 12.84 2.02
N VAL A 163 2.87 11.75 1.31
CA VAL A 163 1.54 11.13 1.37
C VAL A 163 1.19 10.70 2.79
N GLU A 164 2.08 10.00 3.49
CA GLU A 164 1.87 9.61 4.89
C GLU A 164 1.65 10.84 5.77
N HIS A 165 2.45 11.89 5.63
CA HIS A 165 2.30 13.12 6.40
C HIS A 165 0.91 13.75 6.20
N VAL A 166 0.44 13.83 4.95
CA VAL A 166 -0.91 14.33 4.62
C VAL A 166 -2.00 13.44 5.22
N LEU A 167 -1.85 12.12 5.17
CA LEU A 167 -2.83 11.22 5.78
C LEU A 167 -2.83 11.33 7.31
N LEU A 168 -1.66 11.43 7.93
CA LEU A 168 -1.53 11.58 9.38
C LEU A 168 -2.19 12.87 9.87
N SER A 169 -2.05 13.98 9.13
CA SER A 169 -2.69 15.25 9.51
C SER A 169 -4.23 15.17 9.48
N ILE A 170 -4.80 14.27 8.68
CA ILE A 170 -6.25 14.04 8.60
C ILE A 170 -6.73 13.04 9.65
N PHE A 171 -6.06 11.89 9.75
CA PHE A 171 -6.58 10.72 10.49
C PHE A 171 -6.08 10.61 11.93
N LYS A 172 -5.10 11.43 12.35
CA LYS A 172 -4.61 11.49 13.74
C LYS A 172 -4.87 12.82 14.45
N SER A 173 -5.25 13.88 13.74
CA SER A 173 -5.48 15.18 14.37
C SER A 173 -6.94 15.32 14.83
N ASP A 174 -7.13 15.75 16.07
CA ASP A 174 -8.44 16.21 16.57
C ASP A 174 -8.85 17.57 15.96
N MET A 175 -7.91 18.27 15.31
CA MET A 175 -8.11 19.58 14.69
C MET A 175 -7.71 19.55 13.21
N PHE A 176 -8.69 19.73 12.32
CA PHE A 176 -8.46 19.76 10.87
C PHE A 176 -7.96 21.13 10.44
N GLU A 177 -6.65 21.28 10.33
CA GLU A 177 -6.05 22.50 9.79
C GLU A 177 -5.80 22.44 8.28
N GLU A 178 -6.02 21.29 7.64
CA GLU A 178 -5.73 21.13 6.21
C GLU A 178 -6.76 21.91 5.36
N PRO A 179 -6.31 22.96 4.65
CA PRO A 179 -7.18 23.72 3.79
C PRO A 179 -7.59 22.84 2.61
N ASN A 180 -8.81 23.02 2.09
CA ASN A 180 -9.36 22.26 0.95
C ASN A 180 -9.86 20.85 1.29
N LEU A 181 -10.03 20.53 2.57
CA LEU A 181 -10.76 19.31 2.95
C LEU A 181 -12.28 19.49 2.80
N ASN A 182 -12.95 18.45 2.33
CA ASN A 182 -14.40 18.32 2.43
C ASN A 182 -14.77 18.02 3.89
N GLN A 183 -15.03 19.08 4.64
CA GLN A 183 -15.30 19.03 6.08
C GLN A 183 -16.49 18.13 6.44
N GLU A 184 -17.53 18.09 5.60
CA GLU A 184 -18.69 17.23 5.84
C GLU A 184 -18.30 15.75 5.73
N LEU A 185 -17.60 15.39 4.65
CA LEU A 185 -17.19 14.01 4.39
C LEU A 185 -16.28 13.48 5.51
N ILE A 186 -15.30 14.30 5.92
CA ILE A 186 -14.37 13.94 6.98
C ILE A 186 -15.06 13.79 8.32
N ARG A 187 -16.02 14.68 8.64
CA ARG A 187 -16.81 14.56 9.86
C ARG A 187 -17.56 13.22 9.90
N LYS A 188 -18.13 12.79 8.78
CA LYS A 188 -18.82 11.48 8.66
C LYS A 188 -17.84 10.31 8.85
N ILE A 189 -16.64 10.38 8.25
CA ILE A 189 -15.60 9.35 8.42
C ILE A 189 -15.18 9.22 9.89
N LEU A 190 -14.83 10.32 10.55
CA LEU A 190 -14.44 10.29 11.96
C LEU A 190 -15.57 9.84 12.86
N GLN A 191 -16.81 10.29 12.59
CA GLN A 191 -17.97 9.86 13.36
C GLN A 191 -18.18 8.34 13.25
N ARG A 192 -18.02 7.79 12.04
CA ARG A 192 -18.09 6.34 11.82
C ARG A 192 -17.02 5.61 12.63
N ARG A 193 -15.78 6.10 12.63
CA ARG A 193 -14.67 5.53 13.42
C ARG A 193 -14.97 5.56 14.91
N LYS A 194 -15.44 6.68 15.44
CA LYS A 194 -15.83 6.79 16.85
C LYS A 194 -16.92 5.78 17.23
N PHE A 195 -17.90 5.57 16.35
CA PHE A 195 -18.91 4.54 16.58
C PHE A 195 -18.34 3.13 16.53
N LEU A 196 -17.37 2.85 15.67
CA LEU A 196 -16.69 1.56 15.61
C LEU A 196 -15.93 1.26 16.91
N GLU A 197 -15.08 2.19 17.35
CA GLU A 197 -14.33 2.08 18.62
C GLU A 197 -15.28 1.88 19.81
N SER A 198 -16.40 2.62 19.82
CA SER A 198 -17.43 2.47 20.87
C SER A 198 -18.15 1.12 20.79
N ALA A 199 -18.42 0.60 19.59
CA ALA A 199 -19.11 -0.67 19.42
C ALA A 199 -18.24 -1.84 19.88
N GLU A 200 -16.94 -1.80 19.60
CA GLU A 200 -15.96 -2.77 20.07
C GLU A 200 -15.87 -2.76 21.60
N TYR A 201 -15.78 -1.58 22.21
CA TYR A 201 -15.78 -1.44 23.67
C TYR A 201 -17.06 -2.02 24.32
N GLU A 202 -18.24 -1.75 23.75
CA GLU A 202 -19.50 -2.31 24.26
C GLU A 202 -19.56 -3.84 24.12
N LEU A 203 -18.93 -4.41 23.09
CA LEU A 203 -18.78 -5.87 22.96
C LEU A 203 -17.88 -6.46 24.05
N GLU A 204 -16.79 -5.78 24.42
CA GLU A 204 -15.93 -6.20 25.53
C GLU A 204 -16.67 -6.20 26.87
N LEU A 205 -17.54 -5.20 27.09
CA LEU A 205 -18.43 -5.12 28.24
C LEU A 205 -19.62 -6.09 28.17
N ARG A 206 -19.73 -6.90 27.11
CA ARG A 206 -20.85 -7.81 26.83
C ARG A 206 -22.21 -7.11 26.69
N ASN A 207 -22.21 -5.81 26.40
CA ASN A 207 -23.40 -5.02 26.15
C ASN A 207 -23.78 -5.12 24.66
N THR A 208 -24.29 -6.29 24.27
CA THR A 208 -24.53 -6.61 22.85
C THR A 208 -25.60 -5.71 22.22
N GLN A 209 -26.56 -5.20 23.00
CA GLN A 209 -27.60 -4.31 22.47
C GLN A 209 -27.02 -2.95 22.06
N ASN A 210 -26.21 -2.31 22.90
CA ASN A 210 -25.55 -1.05 22.54
C ASN A 210 -24.63 -1.21 21.33
N ALA A 211 -23.88 -2.33 21.27
CA ALA A 211 -23.05 -2.63 20.11
C ALA A 211 -23.88 -2.74 18.82
N ILE A 212 -25.04 -3.41 18.86
CA ILE A 212 -25.98 -3.50 17.72
C ILE A 212 -26.42 -2.11 17.25
N ASP A 213 -26.81 -1.24 18.16
CA ASP A 213 -27.30 0.10 17.83
C ASP A 213 -26.18 0.96 17.20
N LEU A 214 -24.94 0.80 17.67
CA LEU A 214 -23.77 1.46 17.09
C LEU A 214 -23.45 0.92 15.70
N TYR A 215 -23.47 -0.39 15.49
CA TYR A 215 -23.26 -0.99 14.16
C TYR A 215 -24.31 -0.56 13.15
N GLN A 216 -25.55 -0.30 13.56
CA GLN A 216 -26.56 0.28 12.67
C GLN A 216 -26.16 1.67 12.17
N LYS A 217 -25.71 2.55 13.07
CA LYS A 217 -25.21 3.89 12.71
C LYS A 217 -23.97 3.84 11.81
N ILE A 218 -23.08 2.87 12.04
CA ILE A 218 -21.89 2.64 11.20
C ILE A 218 -22.30 2.27 9.77
N ILE A 219 -23.30 1.40 9.62
CA ILE A 219 -23.82 1.00 8.30
C ILE A 219 -24.45 2.20 7.58
N GLU A 220 -25.28 2.98 8.27
CA GLU A 220 -25.90 4.20 7.72
C GLU A 220 -24.84 5.18 7.22
N LEU A 221 -23.85 5.51 8.05
CA LEU A 221 -22.74 6.37 7.64
C LEU A 221 -21.92 5.76 6.50
N SER A 222 -21.80 4.45 6.41
CA SER A 222 -21.06 3.83 5.30
C SER A 222 -21.80 3.98 3.97
N TYR A 223 -23.13 3.93 3.97
CA TYR A 223 -23.93 4.26 2.79
C TYR A 223 -23.82 5.74 2.42
N ASP A 224 -23.88 6.65 3.40
CA ASP A 224 -23.70 8.10 3.17
C ASP A 224 -22.32 8.45 2.61
N LEU A 225 -21.30 7.66 2.95
CA LEU A 225 -19.95 7.77 2.42
C LEU A 225 -19.77 7.05 1.07
N GLU A 226 -20.81 6.35 0.57
CA GLU A 226 -20.76 5.47 -0.60
C GLU A 226 -19.70 4.36 -0.48
N ASP A 227 -19.35 3.97 0.76
CA ASP A 227 -18.44 2.89 1.09
C ASP A 227 -19.23 1.58 1.28
N PHE A 228 -19.69 1.03 0.15
CA PHE A 228 -20.54 -0.17 0.12
C PHE A 228 -19.82 -1.42 0.63
N GLU A 229 -18.49 -1.48 0.51
CA GLU A 229 -17.70 -2.58 1.05
C GLU A 229 -17.79 -2.61 2.58
N SER A 230 -17.55 -1.47 3.23
CA SER A 230 -17.75 -1.31 4.68
C SER A 230 -19.20 -1.57 5.09
N ALA A 231 -20.18 -1.01 4.37
CA ALA A 231 -21.59 -1.23 4.65
C ALA A 231 -21.94 -2.73 4.68
N ASN A 232 -21.43 -3.50 3.71
CA ASN A 232 -21.61 -4.94 3.62
C ASN A 232 -20.87 -5.70 4.74
N LYS A 233 -19.61 -5.33 5.04
CA LYS A 233 -18.82 -5.89 6.15
C LYS A 233 -19.57 -5.75 7.47
N TYR A 234 -19.99 -4.54 7.81
CA TYR A 234 -20.64 -4.27 9.09
C TYR A 234 -22.07 -4.83 9.16
N SER A 235 -22.78 -4.95 8.03
CA SER A 235 -24.08 -5.64 7.97
C SER A 235 -23.98 -7.12 8.33
N LYS A 236 -22.91 -7.80 7.93
CA LYS A 236 -22.65 -9.20 8.32
C LYS A 236 -22.41 -9.32 9.83
N ILE A 237 -21.54 -8.46 10.38
CA ILE A 237 -21.26 -8.42 11.82
C ILE A 237 -22.55 -8.17 12.63
N LEU A 238 -23.35 -7.19 12.22
CA LEU A 238 -24.64 -6.88 12.85
C LEU A 238 -25.59 -8.10 12.85
N SER A 239 -25.64 -8.83 11.74
CA SER A 239 -26.48 -10.03 11.62
C SER A 239 -26.04 -11.14 12.58
N GLU A 240 -24.74 -11.34 12.75
CA GLU A 240 -24.18 -12.30 13.71
C GLU A 240 -24.49 -11.89 15.16
N LEU A 241 -24.36 -10.61 15.51
CA LEU A 241 -24.69 -10.10 16.84
C LEU A 241 -26.17 -10.31 17.16
N LYS A 242 -27.07 -9.99 16.22
CA LYS A 242 -28.53 -10.20 16.38
C LYS A 242 -28.88 -11.67 16.60
N ARG A 243 -28.16 -12.60 15.96
CA ARG A 243 -28.35 -14.05 16.20
C ARG A 243 -27.99 -14.49 17.61
N ARG A 244 -27.01 -13.83 18.26
CA ARG A 244 -26.60 -14.17 19.63
C ARG A 244 -27.63 -13.75 20.69
N ILE A 245 -28.38 -12.66 20.44
CA ILE A 245 -29.41 -12.15 21.37
C ILE A 245 -30.73 -12.91 21.26
N ARG A 246 -31.00 -13.61 20.15
CA ARG A 246 -32.16 -14.49 20.03
C ARG A 246 -31.75 -15.93 20.39
N PRO A 247 -31.72 -16.33 21.68
CA PRO A 247 -31.60 -17.75 21.99
C PRO A 247 -32.82 -18.45 21.37
N GLY A 248 -32.56 -19.59 20.74
CA GLY A 248 -33.50 -20.29 19.87
C GLY A 248 -34.93 -20.31 20.39
N ILE A 249 -35.85 -19.81 19.56
CA ILE A 249 -37.16 -20.46 19.42
C ILE A 249 -36.86 -21.76 18.67
N ASN A 250 -36.45 -22.79 19.42
CA ASN A 250 -36.52 -24.19 19.00
C ASN A 250 -37.71 -24.82 19.73
#